data_AF-A0A840QT52-F1
#
_entry.id   AF-A0A840QT52-F1
#
_cell.length_a   1.000
_cell.length_b   1.000
_cell.length_c   1.000
_cell.angle_alpha   90.00
_cell.angle_beta   90.00
_cell.angle_gamma   90.00
#
_symmetry.space_group_name_H-M   'P 1'
#
loop_
_entity.id
_entity.type
_entity.pdbx_description
1 polymer ?
#
loop_
_entity_poly.entity_id
_entity_poly.type
_entity_poly.pdbx_seq_one_letter_code
_entity_poly.pdbx_strand_id
1 'polypeptide(L)'
;MVARKVYEPSYYDSELVTSYDQVVQNVQQFNADLENETDIVTQLTQFTHWYYFPELDMYGPSKFIGYQNMNTSRYARGKGKTGVHTEEQLKQWFEKLPKESEQAQNLLDDLSNRLSVYEKRVRSNAQIHIRKKL
;
A
#
# COMPACT_ATOMS: atom_id res chain seq x y z
N MET A 1 -16.03 43.03 -19.53
CA MET A 1 -14.89 42.52 -18.73
C MET A 1 -15.27 41.15 -18.21
N VAL A 2 -14.71 40.08 -18.76
CA VAL A 2 -15.02 38.71 -18.34
C VAL A 2 -13.97 38.31 -17.31
N ALA A 3 -14.41 37.99 -16.09
CA ALA A 3 -13.54 37.51 -15.03
C ALA A 3 -12.77 36.29 -15.54
N ARG A 4 -11.43 36.39 -15.60
CA ARG A 4 -10.58 35.23 -15.81
C ARG A 4 -10.77 34.34 -14.57
N LYS A 5 -11.43 33.20 -14.76
CA LYS A 5 -11.36 32.09 -13.81
C LYS A 5 -9.88 31.77 -13.65
N VAL A 6 -9.32 32.05 -12.47
CA VAL A 6 -8.00 31.57 -12.09
C VAL A 6 -8.09 30.05 -12.12
N TYR A 7 -7.34 29.44 -13.02
CA TYR A 7 -7.23 27.99 -13.12
C TYR A 7 -6.29 27.55 -11.99
N GLU A 8 -6.86 27.16 -10.84
CA GLU A 8 -6.12 26.43 -9.82
C GLU A 8 -5.96 24.98 -10.29
N PRO A 9 -4.74 24.47 -10.51
CA PRO A 9 -4.58 23.09 -10.93
C PRO A 9 -5.01 22.17 -9.79
N SER A 10 -6.18 21.54 -9.90
CA SER A 10 -6.61 20.50 -8.97
C SER A 10 -5.95 19.17 -9.34
N TYR A 11 -4.63 19.07 -9.20
CA TYR A 11 -3.87 17.87 -9.54
C TYR A 11 -2.80 17.61 -8.49
N TYR A 12 -3.14 16.82 -7.47
CA TYR A 12 -2.13 16.04 -6.78
C TYR A 12 -1.76 14.89 -7.71
N ASP A 13 -0.87 15.13 -8.67
CA ASP A 13 -0.15 14.04 -9.33
C ASP A 13 0.63 13.32 -8.23
N SER A 14 0.13 12.17 -7.79
CA SER A 14 0.84 11.35 -6.83
C SER A 14 2.04 10.75 -7.52
N GLU A 15 3.23 11.27 -7.24
CA GLU A 15 4.49 10.74 -7.75
C GLU A 15 4.79 9.37 -7.15
N LEU A 16 5.33 8.46 -7.97
CA LEU A 16 5.80 7.16 -7.53
C LEU A 16 7.07 7.31 -6.69
N VAL A 17 7.24 6.41 -5.73
CA VAL A 17 8.49 6.29 -4.96
C VAL A 17 9.67 6.00 -5.87
N THR A 18 10.81 6.63 -5.60
CA THR A 18 12.05 6.49 -6.41
C THR A 18 13.14 5.69 -5.70
N SER A 19 12.95 5.35 -4.43
CA SER A 19 13.91 4.59 -3.63
C SER A 19 13.23 3.59 -2.71
N TYR A 20 13.98 2.56 -2.29
CA TYR A 20 13.51 1.59 -1.31
C TYR A 20 13.28 2.24 0.06
N ASP A 21 14.08 3.22 0.45
CA ASP A 21 13.93 3.91 1.73
C ASP A 21 12.59 4.62 1.85
N GLN A 22 12.08 5.21 0.76
CA GLN A 22 10.72 5.78 0.74
C GLN A 22 9.64 4.70 0.92
N VAL A 23 9.86 3.52 0.33
CA VAL A 23 8.95 2.38 0.48
C VAL A 23 8.94 1.89 1.93
N VAL A 24 10.12 1.82 2.57
CA VAL A 24 10.29 1.48 4.00
C VAL A 24 9.59 2.52 4.90
N GLN A 25 9.80 3.81 4.64
CA GLN A 25 9.14 4.88 5.39
C GLN A 25 7.60 4.78 5.28
N ASN A 26 7.10 4.50 4.07
CA ASN A 26 5.67 4.36 3.85
C ASN A 26 5.08 3.12 4.55
N VAL A 27 5.78 1.98 4.59
CA VAL A 27 5.25 0.80 5.29
C VAL A 27 5.26 1.00 6.79
N GLN A 28 6.28 1.66 7.34
CA GLN A 28 6.31 2.02 8.76
C GLN A 28 5.16 2.98 9.09
N GLN A 29 4.93 4.01 8.27
CA GLN A 29 3.82 4.93 8.45
C GLN A 29 2.46 4.22 8.36
N PHE A 30 2.28 3.29 7.43
CA PHE A 30 1.05 2.51 7.32
C PHE A 30 0.76 1.70 8.58
N ASN A 31 1.76 1.00 9.13
CA ASN A 31 1.57 0.20 10.34
C ASN A 31 1.32 1.09 11.57
N ALA A 32 2.00 2.23 11.69
CA ALA A 32 1.68 3.22 12.71
C ALA A 32 0.26 3.80 12.55
N ASP A 33 -0.19 4.08 11.32
CA ASP A 33 -1.55 4.54 11.02
C ASP A 33 -2.61 3.48 11.37
N LEU A 34 -2.28 2.19 11.25
CA LEU A 34 -3.14 1.08 11.67
C LEU A 34 -3.22 0.96 13.20
N GLU A 35 -2.08 0.99 13.88
CA GLU A 35 -2.02 0.93 15.35
C GLU A 35 -2.77 2.09 16.01
N ASN A 36 -2.73 3.27 15.39
CA ASN A 36 -3.48 4.45 15.84
C ASN A 36 -4.95 4.46 15.36
N GLU A 37 -5.43 3.37 14.76
CA GLU A 37 -6.80 3.19 14.26
C GLU A 37 -7.32 4.37 13.40
N THR A 38 -6.45 4.92 12.57
CA THR A 38 -6.84 6.01 11.65
C THR A 38 -7.80 5.50 10.56
N ASP A 39 -8.33 6.41 9.73
CA ASP A 39 -9.28 6.07 8.65
C ASP A 39 -8.80 4.96 7.68
N ILE A 40 -7.50 4.63 7.64
CA ILE A 40 -6.98 3.55 6.81
C ILE A 40 -7.57 2.19 7.18
N VAL A 41 -7.98 1.98 8.44
CA VAL A 41 -8.65 0.75 8.89
C VAL A 41 -9.92 0.49 8.06
N THR A 42 -10.65 1.54 7.68
CA THR A 42 -11.85 1.45 6.84
C THR A 42 -11.56 1.01 5.40
N GLN A 43 -10.30 1.16 4.96
CA GLN A 43 -9.85 0.90 3.60
C GLN A 43 -9.21 -0.48 3.43
N LEU A 44 -8.90 -1.17 4.53
CA LEU A 44 -8.19 -2.46 4.55
C LEU A 44 -8.80 -3.51 3.60
N THR A 45 -10.13 -3.56 3.51
CA THR A 45 -10.86 -4.53 2.67
C THR A 45 -10.82 -4.22 1.18
N GLN A 46 -10.21 -3.11 0.77
CA GLN A 46 -10.07 -2.72 -0.64
C GLN A 46 -8.76 -3.22 -1.26
N PHE A 47 -7.74 -3.49 -0.44
CA PHE A 47 -6.41 -3.84 -0.91
C PHE A 47 -6.31 -5.28 -1.40
N THR A 48 -5.74 -5.46 -2.58
CA THR A 48 -5.48 -6.78 -3.19
C THR A 48 -4.00 -7.11 -3.26
N HIS A 49 -3.11 -6.14 -3.45
CA HIS A 49 -1.67 -6.37 -3.54
C HIS A 49 -1.00 -5.94 -2.24
N TRP A 50 -0.45 -6.92 -1.53
CA TRP A 50 0.19 -6.77 -0.23
C TRP A 50 1.66 -7.14 -0.36
N TYR A 51 2.52 -6.35 0.27
CA TYR A 51 3.97 -6.48 0.23
C TYR A 51 4.47 -6.72 1.65
N TYR A 52 5.16 -7.83 1.84
CA TYR A 52 5.76 -8.22 3.12
C TYR A 52 7.24 -7.84 3.15
N PHE A 53 7.66 -7.27 4.27
CA PHE A 53 9.01 -6.78 4.56
C PHE A 53 9.60 -7.64 5.69
N PRO A 54 10.32 -8.74 5.38
CA PRO A 54 10.82 -9.66 6.41
C PRO A 54 11.73 -8.99 7.45
N GLU A 55 12.47 -7.96 7.06
CA GLU A 55 13.39 -7.23 7.94
C GLU A 55 12.68 -6.32 8.94
N LEU A 56 11.40 -6.00 8.71
CA LEU A 56 10.56 -5.18 9.61
C LEU A 56 9.43 -5.98 10.24
N ASP A 57 9.16 -7.19 9.73
CA ASP A 57 7.94 -7.97 10.00
C ASP A 57 6.64 -7.15 9.79
N MET A 58 6.60 -6.42 8.67
CA MET A 58 5.51 -5.50 8.33
C MET A 58 4.89 -5.79 6.97
N TYR A 59 3.61 -5.42 6.85
CA TYR A 59 2.86 -5.48 5.60
C TYR A 59 2.49 -4.07 5.13
N GLY A 60 2.52 -3.86 3.81
CA GLY A 60 2.08 -2.63 3.18
C GLY A 60 1.28 -2.89 1.91
N PRO A 61 0.15 -2.22 1.67
CA PRO A 61 -0.58 -2.36 0.42
C PRO A 61 0.06 -1.51 -0.69
N SER A 62 0.03 -2.00 -1.93
CA SER A 62 0.69 -1.39 -3.11
C SER A 62 0.49 0.12 -3.22
N LYS A 63 -0.78 0.55 -3.12
CA LYS A 63 -1.16 1.96 -3.27
C LYS A 63 -0.67 2.84 -2.14
N PHE A 64 -0.37 2.28 -0.97
CA PHE A 64 0.12 3.06 0.15
C PHE A 64 1.64 3.20 0.06
N ILE A 65 2.34 2.11 -0.25
CA ILE A 65 3.80 2.09 -0.25
C ILE A 65 4.42 2.59 -1.56
N GLY A 66 3.68 2.57 -2.68
CA GLY A 66 4.20 2.87 -4.01
C GLY A 66 4.17 4.34 -4.42
N TYR A 67 3.58 5.22 -3.62
CA TYR A 67 3.56 6.67 -3.89
C TYR A 67 4.35 7.43 -2.81
N GLN A 68 4.98 8.53 -3.20
CA GLN A 68 5.73 9.36 -2.26
C GLN A 68 4.83 10.04 -1.22
N ASN A 69 5.37 10.22 -0.02
CA ASN A 69 4.76 10.98 1.07
C ASN A 69 3.32 10.53 1.34
N MET A 70 3.07 9.21 1.42
CA MET A 70 1.75 8.68 1.68
C MET A 70 1.46 8.65 3.18
N ASN A 71 0.23 9.03 3.53
CA ASN A 71 -0.35 8.81 4.85
C ASN A 71 -1.86 8.64 4.68
N THR A 72 -2.56 8.27 5.76
CA THR A 72 -4.01 8.08 5.75
C THR A 72 -4.78 9.28 5.19
N SER A 73 -4.42 10.50 5.60
CA SER A 73 -5.10 11.73 5.13
C SER A 73 -4.94 11.96 3.63
N ARG A 74 -3.82 11.55 3.03
CA ARG A 74 -3.55 11.61 1.59
C ARG A 74 -4.15 10.44 0.84
N TYR A 75 -4.32 9.30 1.48
CA TYR A 75 -5.02 8.15 0.90
C TYR A 75 -6.52 8.48 0.73
N ALA A 76 -7.17 8.98 1.79
CA ALA A 76 -8.60 9.33 1.79
C ALA A 76 -8.99 10.39 0.75
N ARG A 77 -8.07 11.30 0.39
CA ARG A 77 -8.31 12.40 -0.56
C ARG A 77 -7.97 12.06 -2.02
N GLY A 78 -7.41 10.88 -2.31
CA GLY A 78 -6.85 10.56 -3.63
C GLY A 78 -7.89 10.12 -4.67
N LYS A 79 -8.28 11.02 -5.59
CA LYS A 79 -8.79 10.62 -6.92
C LYS A 79 -7.60 10.36 -7.85
N GLY A 80 -7.63 9.27 -8.63
CA GLY A 80 -6.60 9.01 -9.67
C GLY A 80 -5.46 8.04 -9.31
N LYS A 81 -5.44 7.46 -8.11
CA LYS A 81 -4.44 6.45 -7.70
C LYS A 81 -4.80 5.04 -8.20
N THR A 82 -4.27 4.64 -9.35
CA THR A 82 -4.45 3.27 -9.87
C THR A 82 -3.36 2.34 -9.32
N GLY A 83 -3.71 1.09 -9.01
CA GLY A 83 -2.74 0.13 -8.43
C GLY A 83 -1.63 -0.26 -9.42
N VAL A 84 -1.94 -0.24 -10.72
CA VAL A 84 -1.07 -0.72 -11.79
C VAL A 84 0.31 -0.05 -11.79
N HIS A 85 0.35 1.29 -11.69
CA HIS A 85 1.62 2.03 -11.70
C HIS A 85 2.49 1.73 -10.47
N THR A 86 1.86 1.57 -9.30
CA THR A 86 2.60 1.21 -8.08
C THR A 86 3.18 -0.19 -8.15
N GLU A 87 2.46 -1.16 -8.73
CA GLU A 87 2.98 -2.51 -8.87
C GLU A 87 4.16 -2.58 -9.83
N GLU A 88 4.11 -1.84 -10.94
CA GLU A 88 5.25 -1.74 -11.87
C GLU A 88 6.49 -1.18 -11.18
N GLN A 89 6.33 -0.12 -10.39
CA GLN A 89 7.44 0.47 -9.64
C GLN A 89 8.01 -0.49 -8.59
N LEU A 90 7.13 -1.12 -7.80
CA LEU A 90 7.53 -1.96 -6.67
C LEU A 90 8.20 -3.29 -7.09
N LYS A 91 7.96 -3.76 -8.32
CA LYS A 91 8.64 -4.94 -8.89
C LYS A 91 10.17 -4.83 -8.92
N GLN A 92 10.73 -3.63 -8.80
CA GLN A 92 12.17 -3.44 -8.68
C GLN A 92 12.70 -4.09 -7.39
N TRP A 93 11.93 -4.02 -6.31
CA TRP A 93 12.33 -4.43 -4.97
C TRP A 93 11.65 -5.69 -4.45
N PHE A 94 10.51 -6.04 -5.04
CA PHE A 94 9.68 -7.16 -4.59
C PHE A 94 9.41 -8.14 -5.72
N GLU A 95 9.15 -9.38 -5.34
CA GLU A 95 8.66 -10.41 -6.23
C GLU A 95 7.30 -10.93 -5.76
N LYS A 96 6.41 -11.19 -6.71
CA LYS A 96 5.10 -11.78 -6.44
C LYS A 96 5.26 -13.27 -6.17
N LEU A 97 4.74 -13.73 -5.04
CA LEU A 97 4.72 -15.16 -4.74
C LEU A 97 3.58 -15.87 -5.51
N PRO A 98 3.80 -17.09 -6.04
CA PRO A 98 2.72 -17.92 -6.54
C PRO A 98 1.69 -18.17 -5.44
N LYS A 99 0.40 -17.95 -5.72
CA LYS A 99 -0.68 -18.06 -4.73
C LYS A 99 -0.70 -19.41 -4.01
N GLU A 100 -0.42 -20.48 -4.77
CA GLU A 100 -0.41 -21.85 -4.26
C GLU A 100 0.87 -22.22 -3.51
N SER A 101 1.89 -21.35 -3.49
CA SER A 101 3.12 -21.63 -2.74
C SER A 101 2.85 -21.60 -1.24
N GLU A 102 3.50 -22.50 -0.50
CA GLU A 102 3.40 -22.58 0.96
C GLU A 102 3.74 -21.24 1.63
N GLN A 103 4.78 -20.55 1.13
CA GLN A 103 5.18 -19.24 1.64
C GLN A 103 4.10 -18.18 1.45
N ALA A 104 3.41 -18.15 0.30
CA ALA A 104 2.31 -17.20 0.09
C ALA A 104 1.13 -17.50 1.01
N GLN A 105 0.79 -18.77 1.21
CA GLN A 105 -0.30 -19.19 2.10
C GLN A 105 -0.01 -18.80 3.55
N ASN A 106 1.19 -19.12 4.05
CA ASN A 106 1.60 -18.74 5.41
C ASN A 106 1.56 -17.22 5.64
N LEU A 107 2.03 -16.42 4.68
CA LEU A 107 1.98 -14.96 4.79
C LEU A 107 0.57 -14.38 4.66
N LEU A 108 -0.32 -15.02 3.91
CA LEU A 108 -1.73 -14.64 3.83
C LEU A 108 -2.47 -14.95 5.13
N ASP A 109 -2.18 -16.09 5.75
CA ASP A 109 -2.75 -16.47 7.04
C ASP A 109 -2.26 -15.52 8.16
N ASP A 110 -0.96 -15.19 8.18
CA ASP A 110 -0.41 -14.20 9.10
C ASP A 110 -1.06 -12.83 8.91
N LEU A 111 -1.14 -12.34 7.66
CA LEU A 111 -1.84 -11.10 7.35
C LEU A 111 -3.30 -11.14 7.80
N SER A 112 -4.01 -12.26 7.57
CA SER A 112 -5.39 -12.44 8.00
C SER A 112 -5.52 -12.33 9.52
N ASN A 113 -4.62 -12.97 10.27
CA ASN A 113 -4.59 -12.87 11.73
C ASN A 113 -4.37 -11.42 12.19
N ARG A 114 -3.41 -10.70 11.58
CA ARG A 114 -3.15 -9.29 11.91
C ARG A 114 -4.33 -8.38 11.63
N LEU A 115 -5.01 -8.57 10.49
CA LEU A 115 -6.18 -7.76 10.14
C LEU A 115 -7.43 -8.07 10.98
N SER A 116 -7.49 -9.27 11.57
CA SER A 116 -8.65 -9.69 12.38
C SER A 116 -8.85 -8.85 13.65
N VAL A 117 -7.78 -8.26 14.19
CA VAL A 117 -7.83 -7.33 15.34
C VAL A 117 -8.71 -6.10 15.02
N TYR A 118 -8.76 -5.70 13.75
CA TYR A 118 -9.58 -4.58 13.27
C TYR A 118 -10.95 -5.02 12.71
N GLU A 119 -11.34 -6.27 12.98
CA GLU A 119 -12.52 -6.93 12.41
C GLU A 119 -12.54 -6.93 10.87
N LYS A 120 -11.36 -6.89 10.23
CA LYS A 120 -11.21 -6.91 8.78
C LYS A 120 -10.74 -8.26 8.29
N ARG A 121 -11.01 -8.52 7.01
CA ARG A 121 -10.60 -9.74 6.32
C ARG A 121 -9.77 -9.40 5.09
N VAL A 122 -8.76 -10.22 4.84
CA VAL A 122 -8.02 -10.20 3.58
C VAL A 122 -8.98 -10.56 2.44
N ARG A 123 -8.84 -9.91 1.29
CA ARG A 123 -9.65 -10.22 0.12
C ARG A 123 -9.32 -11.61 -0.42
N SER A 124 -10.32 -12.33 -0.92
CA SER A 124 -10.13 -13.67 -1.52
C SER A 124 -9.19 -13.69 -2.74
N ASN A 125 -9.07 -12.55 -3.43
CA ASN A 125 -8.16 -12.33 -4.55
C ASN A 125 -6.87 -11.60 -4.15
N ALA A 126 -6.54 -11.54 -2.86
CA ALA A 126 -5.29 -10.96 -2.39
C ALA A 126 -4.06 -11.71 -2.96
N GLN A 127 -2.99 -10.95 -3.16
CA GLN A 127 -1.72 -11.39 -3.70
C GLN A 127 -0.61 -10.89 -2.77
N ILE A 128 0.30 -11.78 -2.40
CA ILE A 128 1.47 -11.45 -1.58
C ILE A 128 2.69 -11.29 -2.46
N HIS A 129 3.45 -10.24 -2.17
CA HIS A 129 4.77 -9.97 -2.70
C HIS A 129 5.76 -9.95 -1.54
N ILE A 130 6.99 -10.40 -1.78
CA ILE A 130 8.05 -10.42 -0.76
C ILE A 130 9.29 -9.70 -1.26
N ARG A 131 10.03 -9.09 -0.33
CA ARG A 131 11.32 -8.45 -0.59
C ARG A 131 12.27 -9.46 -1.26
N LYS A 132 12.81 -9.09 -2.43
CA LYS A 132 13.87 -9.86 -3.08
C LYS A 132 15.11 -9.91 -2.19
N LYS A 133 15.76 -11.07 -2.14
CA LYS A 133 17.11 -11.17 -1.59
C LYS A 133 18.07 -10.45 -2.55
N LEU A 134 18.74 -9.41 -2.07
CA LEU A 134 19.80 -8.71 -2.81
C LEU A 134 21.12 -9.46 -2.69
#